data_AF-A0A3B1AF49-F1
#
_entry.id   AF-A0A3B1AF49-F1
#
_cell.length_a   1.000
_cell.length_b   1.000
_cell.length_c   1.000
_cell.angle_alpha   90.00
_cell.angle_beta   90.00
_cell.angle_gamma   90.00
#
_symmetry.space_group_name_H-M   'P 1'
#
loop_
_entity.id
_entity.type
_entity.pdbx_description
1 polymer ?
#
loop_
_entity_poly.entity_id
_entity_poly.type
_entity_poly.pdbx_seq_one_letter_code
_entity_poly.pdbx_strand_id
1 'polypeptide(L)' 'PAVSKNPYVSVILTGAKAGDAIELSWVDNKGGKDSASTKIK' A
#
# COMPACT_ATOMS: atom_id res chain seq x y z
N PRO A 1 -4.94 4.37 -19.84
CA PRO A 1 -4.51 3.91 -18.50
C PRO A 1 -3.19 3.13 -18.59
N ALA A 2 -2.16 3.50 -17.83
CA ALA A 2 -0.77 3.02 -18.00
C ALA A 2 -0.23 2.19 -16.83
N VAL A 3 -1.10 1.67 -15.95
CA VAL A 3 -0.70 0.80 -14.82
C VAL A 3 -0.88 -0.66 -15.23
N SER A 4 0.18 -1.45 -15.07
CA SER A 4 0.19 -2.88 -15.40
C SER A 4 -0.76 -3.68 -14.49
N LYS A 5 -1.25 -4.83 -14.97
CA LYS A 5 -1.92 -5.82 -14.12
C LYS A 5 -0.94 -6.30 -13.05
N ASN A 6 -1.34 -6.27 -11.77
CA ASN A 6 -0.51 -6.58 -10.60
C ASN A 6 0.71 -5.65 -10.45
N PRO A 7 0.50 -4.33 -10.24
CA PRO A 7 1.59 -3.40 -10.06
C PRO A 7 2.36 -3.68 -8.76
N TYR A 8 3.68 -3.55 -8.80
CA TYR A 8 4.51 -3.49 -7.60
C TYR A 8 4.71 -2.02 -7.20
N VAL A 9 4.45 -1.70 -5.94
CA VAL A 9 4.62 -0.35 -5.38
C VAL A 9 5.51 -0.44 -4.15
N SER A 10 6.57 0.36 -4.12
CA SER A 10 7.45 0.50 -2.97
C SER A 10 7.44 1.94 -2.48
N VAL A 11 7.31 2.14 -1.18
CA VAL A 11 7.38 3.45 -0.53
C VAL A 11 8.47 3.43 0.54
N ILE A 12 9.14 4.57 0.72
CA ILE A 12 10.11 4.76 1.81
C ILE A 12 9.42 5.64 2.86
N LEU A 13 9.38 5.16 4.10
CA LEU A 13 8.82 5.88 5.23
C LEU A 13 9.96 6.30 6.17
N THR A 14 10.01 7.58 6.53
CA THR A 14 11.00 8.12 7.47
C THR A 14 10.37 8.34 8.84
N GLY A 15 11.07 7.97 9.91
CA GLY A 15 10.63 8.25 11.30
C GLY A 15 9.60 7.29 11.88
N ALA A 16 9.26 6.21 11.17
CA ALA A 16 8.40 5.15 11.70
C ALA A 16 9.14 4.30 12.74
N LYS A 17 8.40 3.78 13.72
CA LYS A 17 8.92 3.01 14.85
C LYS A 17 8.41 1.57 14.84
N ALA A 18 9.14 0.67 15.50
CA ALA A 18 8.66 -0.68 15.75
C ALA A 18 7.31 -0.65 16.47
N GLY A 19 6.35 -1.42 15.97
CA GLY A 19 4.97 -1.47 16.46
C GLY A 19 3.98 -0.54 15.75
N ASP A 20 4.45 0.45 14.97
CA ASP A 20 3.56 1.32 14.19
C ASP A 20 2.76 0.48 13.19
N ALA A 21 1.49 0.85 13.00
CA ALA A 21 0.63 0.26 11.99
C ALA A 21 0.86 0.95 10.64
N ILE A 22 1.06 0.14 9.60
CA ILE A 22 1.06 0.58 8.20
C ILE A 22 -0.24 0.07 7.58
N GLU A 23 -0.97 0.97 6.93
CA GLU A 23 -2.15 0.65 6.13
C GLU A 23 -1.92 1.10 4.68
N LEU A 24 -2.26 0.22 3.74
CA LEU A 24 -2.24 0.48 2.30
C LEU A 24 -3.66 0.27 1.76
N SER A 25 -4.17 1.24 1.01
CA SER A 25 -5.45 1.10 0.29
C SER A 25 -5.27 1.55 -1.16
N TRP A 26 -6.06 0.97 -2.07
CA TRP A 26 -6.03 1.34 -3.48
C TRP A 26 -7.40 1.27 -4.15
N VAL A 27 -7.52 2.01 -5.26
CA VAL A 27 -8.64 1.95 -6.20
C VAL A 27 -8.08 1.66 -7.58
N ASP A 28 -8.58 0.65 -8.26
CA ASP A 28 -8.15 0.31 -9.62
C ASP A 28 -8.86 1.17 -10.68
N ASN A 29 -8.43 1.04 -11.94
CA ASN A 29 -9.00 1.78 -13.07
C ASN A 29 -10.41 1.32 -13.49
N LYS A 30 -10.97 0.29 -12.82
CA LYS A 30 -12.34 -0.21 -12.98
C LYS A 30 -13.20 0.13 -11.75
N GLY A 31 -12.67 0.84 -10.76
CA GLY A 31 -13.35 1.22 -9.53
C GLY A 31 -13.34 0.16 -8.42
N GLY A 32 -12.65 -0.97 -8.62
CA GLY A 32 -12.39 -1.96 -7.57
C GLY A 32 -11.50 -1.37 -6.48
N LYS A 33 -11.71 -1.78 -5.22
CA LYS A 33 -10.98 -1.25 -4.06
C LYS A 33 -10.57 -2.37 -3.14
N ASP A 34 -9.44 -2.20 -2.47
CA ASP A 34 -8.98 -3.12 -1.43
C ASP A 34 -8.02 -2.41 -0.48
N SER A 35 -7.72 -3.05 0.66
CA SER A 35 -6.74 -2.57 1.63
C SER A 35 -6.00 -3.71 2.35
N ALA A 36 -4.82 -3.38 2.87
CA ALA A 36 -4.01 -4.28 3.68
C ALA A 36 -3.37 -3.51 4.84
N SER A 37 -3.20 -4.18 5.98
CA SER A 37 -2.54 -3.62 7.16
C SER A 37 -1.48 -4.55 7.72
N THR A 38 -0.39 -3.98 8.22
CA THR A 38 0.69 -4.70 8.90
C THR A 38 1.32 -3.83 9.98
N LYS A 39 2.13 -4.44 10.86
CA LYS A 39 2.93 -3.73 11.86
C LYS A 39 4.40 -3.75 11.50
N ILE A 40 5.07 -2.63 11.76
CA ILE A 40 6.53 -2.55 11.69
C ILE A 40 7.11 -3.45 12.78
N LYS A 41 8.01 -4.35 12.39
CA LYS A 41 8.76 -5.21 13.33
C LYS A 41 9.97 -4.48 13.86
#